data_AF-A0A941NMP1-F1
#
_entry.id   AF-A0A941NMP1-F1
#
_cell.length_a   1.000
_cell.length_b   1.000
_cell.length_c   1.000
_cell.angle_alpha   90.00
_cell.angle_beta   90.00
_cell.angle_gamma   90.00
#
_symmetry.space_group_name_H-M   'P 1'
#
loop_
_entity.id
_entity.type
_entity.pdbx_description
1 polymer ?
#
loop_
_entity_poly.entity_id
_entity_poly.type
_entity_poly.pdbx_seq_one_letter_code
_entity_poly.pdbx_strand_id
1 'polypeptide(L)'
;TGFDETALSDDNTAIRATLARPTPDRLLNAAQAMRHSFPLDEIQKITGYDPWFLGEIQAIIDTEAKIKKDGLPKDEKGFRRLKTMGFSDARLAKLTGQKEAGVRAARHALNIRPCYKRIDTCAAEFQALTPYMYSTYEMPIAGQAACEAAPTDKKKIIILGGGPNRIGQGIEFDYCCCHAAFALSDRGYETIMVNCNPETVSTDYDTSDRLYFEPLTAEDVLEIVAKEQEQGTLAGVIVQFGGQTPLKLANTLRDAGVPILGTSADAIDLAEDRKRFQKLLQDLGLKQPSNATVMTADEAVKAAGEIGYPVILRPSYVLGGRGMVVVSDEAQLKEQVASGELFRISGDNPVLIDGFLNRATEVDVDAICDVNSEVFIAGIMEHIEEAGVHSGDS
;
A
#
# COMPACT_ATOMS: atom_id res chain seq x y z
N THR A 1 -9.46 -0.37 -4.14
CA THR A 1 -10.09 -1.43 -3.33
C THR A 1 -10.98 -2.33 -4.18
N GLY A 2 -10.52 -2.75 -5.37
CA GLY A 2 -11.35 -3.43 -6.37
C GLY A 2 -11.65 -2.52 -7.56
N PHE A 3 -12.82 -2.68 -8.20
CA PHE A 3 -13.24 -1.87 -9.34
C PHE A 3 -13.66 -0.46 -8.92
N ASP A 4 -12.73 0.38 -8.46
CA ASP A 4 -13.08 1.74 -8.06
C ASP A 4 -13.71 2.56 -9.19
N GLU A 5 -14.62 3.46 -8.82
CA GLU A 5 -15.27 4.38 -9.75
C GLU A 5 -14.25 5.30 -10.42
N THR A 6 -14.40 5.52 -11.73
CA THR A 6 -13.58 6.44 -12.53
C THR A 6 -14.40 7.65 -12.96
N ALA A 7 -13.72 8.73 -13.40
CA ALA A 7 -14.37 9.94 -13.93
C ALA A 7 -14.92 9.76 -15.37
N LEU A 8 -15.24 8.53 -15.78
CA LEU A 8 -15.77 8.23 -17.10
C LEU A 8 -17.19 8.81 -17.26
N SER A 9 -17.39 9.58 -18.33
CA SER A 9 -18.70 10.10 -18.72
C SER A 9 -19.68 8.96 -19.02
N ASP A 10 -20.96 9.22 -18.75
CA ASP A 10 -22.09 8.38 -19.12
C ASP A 10 -22.47 8.47 -20.62
N ASP A 11 -21.83 9.36 -21.39
CA ASP A 11 -22.03 9.43 -22.83
C ASP A 11 -21.44 8.21 -23.55
N ASN A 12 -22.27 7.52 -24.33
CA ASN A 12 -21.89 6.32 -25.05
C ASN A 12 -20.71 6.53 -26.01
N THR A 13 -20.57 7.72 -26.60
CA THR A 13 -19.45 8.01 -27.51
C THR A 13 -18.14 8.13 -26.74
N ALA A 14 -18.17 8.82 -25.60
CA ALA A 14 -17.03 8.94 -24.69
C ALA A 14 -16.60 7.58 -24.10
N ILE A 15 -17.57 6.74 -23.73
CA ILE A 15 -17.32 5.35 -23.27
C ILE A 15 -16.61 4.55 -24.36
N ARG A 16 -17.14 4.57 -25.59
CA ARG A 16 -16.52 3.87 -26.73
C ARG A 16 -15.09 4.33 -26.99
N ALA A 17 -14.85 5.64 -27.01
CA ALA A 17 -13.53 6.22 -27.25
C ALA A 17 -12.52 5.84 -26.17
N THR A 18 -12.96 5.82 -24.90
CA THR A 18 -12.11 5.44 -23.76
C THR A 18 -11.79 3.95 -23.80
N LEU A 19 -12.81 3.09 -23.98
CA LEU A 19 -12.62 1.65 -24.02
C LEU A 19 -11.86 1.17 -25.26
N ALA A 20 -11.87 1.91 -26.37
CA ALA A 20 -11.09 1.55 -27.56
C ALA A 20 -9.57 1.66 -27.32
N ARG A 21 -9.12 2.44 -26.32
CA ARG A 21 -7.71 2.63 -26.03
C ARG A 21 -7.23 1.65 -24.94
N PRO A 22 -6.17 0.87 -25.18
CA PRO A 22 -5.53 0.06 -24.15
C PRO A 22 -4.76 0.94 -23.16
N THR A 23 -5.44 1.39 -22.11
CA THR A 23 -4.85 2.16 -21.00
C THR A 23 -4.75 1.31 -19.73
N PRO A 24 -3.88 1.68 -18.77
CA PRO A 24 -3.80 0.98 -17.48
C PRO A 24 -5.16 0.90 -16.75
N ASP A 25 -5.97 1.95 -16.85
CA ASP A 25 -7.28 2.03 -16.20
C ASP A 25 -8.43 1.42 -17.03
N ARG A 26 -8.14 0.81 -18.19
CA ARG A 26 -9.18 0.31 -19.11
C ARG A 26 -10.14 -0.67 -18.44
N LEU A 27 -9.63 -1.52 -17.55
CA LEU A 27 -10.44 -2.47 -16.79
C LEU A 27 -11.40 -1.76 -15.82
N LEU A 28 -10.91 -0.73 -15.11
CA LEU A 28 -11.74 0.09 -14.23
C LEU A 28 -12.80 0.87 -15.02
N ASN A 29 -12.43 1.39 -16.20
CA ASN A 29 -13.35 2.07 -17.11
C ASN A 29 -14.41 1.11 -17.67
N ALA A 30 -14.08 -0.16 -17.94
CA ALA A 30 -15.05 -1.16 -18.35
C ALA A 30 -16.08 -1.42 -17.24
N ALA A 31 -15.62 -1.58 -16.00
CA ALA A 31 -16.49 -1.69 -14.83
C ALA A 31 -17.35 -0.43 -14.60
N GLN A 32 -16.79 0.77 -14.86
CA GLN A 32 -17.55 2.02 -14.79
C GLN A 32 -18.60 2.13 -15.91
N ALA A 33 -18.29 1.66 -17.12
CA ALA A 33 -19.25 1.58 -18.22
C ALA A 33 -20.43 0.64 -17.88
N MET A 34 -20.16 -0.48 -17.21
CA MET A 34 -21.20 -1.38 -16.70
C MET A 34 -22.13 -0.67 -15.69
N ARG A 35 -21.58 0.19 -14.81
CA ARG A 35 -22.40 1.02 -13.90
C ARG A 35 -23.29 2.01 -14.63
N HIS A 36 -22.81 2.53 -15.76
CA HIS A 36 -23.59 3.39 -16.68
C HIS A 36 -24.55 2.58 -17.56
N SER A 37 -24.73 1.29 -17.30
CA SER A 37 -25.59 0.39 -18.07
C SER A 37 -25.18 0.27 -19.55
N PHE A 38 -23.90 0.46 -19.86
CA PHE A 38 -23.38 0.26 -21.21
C PHE A 38 -23.38 -1.24 -21.57
N PRO A 39 -23.86 -1.65 -22.76
CA PRO A 39 -24.06 -3.06 -23.08
C PRO A 39 -22.77 -3.90 -23.04
N LEU A 40 -22.80 -5.08 -22.39
CA LEU A 40 -21.63 -5.97 -22.30
C LEU A 40 -21.13 -6.43 -23.67
N ASP A 41 -22.04 -6.67 -24.63
CA ASP A 41 -21.66 -7.09 -25.98
C ASP A 41 -20.90 -5.97 -26.71
N GLU A 42 -21.22 -4.71 -26.45
CA GLU A 42 -20.46 -3.56 -26.96
C GLU A 42 -19.11 -3.43 -26.26
N ILE A 43 -19.04 -3.61 -24.93
CA ILE A 43 -17.75 -3.66 -24.20
C ILE A 43 -16.88 -4.77 -24.81
N GLN A 44 -17.43 -5.96 -25.04
CA GLN A 44 -16.72 -7.09 -25.63
C GLN A 44 -16.18 -6.75 -27.03
N LYS A 45 -17.03 -6.22 -27.92
CA LYS A 45 -16.63 -5.85 -29.29
C LYS A 45 -15.49 -4.84 -29.31
N ILE A 46 -15.49 -3.88 -28.38
CA ILE A 46 -14.48 -2.81 -28.32
C ILE A 46 -13.19 -3.28 -27.64
N THR A 47 -13.32 -4.05 -26.57
CA THR A 47 -12.19 -4.41 -25.71
C THR A 47 -11.50 -5.70 -26.12
N GLY A 48 -12.25 -6.62 -26.71
CA GLY A 48 -11.83 -8.00 -26.94
C GLY A 48 -11.82 -8.86 -25.66
N TYR A 49 -12.29 -8.34 -24.52
CA TYR A 49 -12.38 -9.12 -23.28
C TYR A 49 -13.39 -10.26 -23.45
N ASP A 50 -13.02 -11.46 -23.03
CA ASP A 50 -13.91 -12.63 -23.15
C ASP A 50 -15.21 -12.40 -22.36
N PRO A 51 -16.38 -12.78 -22.93
CA PRO A 51 -17.67 -12.66 -22.25
C PRO A 51 -17.71 -13.26 -20.85
N TRP A 52 -16.94 -14.33 -20.59
CA TRP A 52 -16.87 -14.95 -19.28
C TRP A 52 -16.34 -13.97 -18.21
N PHE A 53 -15.21 -13.32 -18.47
CA PHE A 53 -14.65 -12.33 -17.54
C PHE A 53 -15.57 -11.12 -17.37
N LEU A 54 -16.18 -10.64 -18.46
CA LEU A 54 -17.14 -9.54 -18.38
C LEU A 54 -18.36 -9.89 -17.54
N GLY A 55 -18.83 -11.15 -17.60
CA GLY A 55 -19.90 -11.66 -16.76
C GLY A 55 -19.55 -11.64 -15.26
N GLU A 56 -18.35 -12.08 -14.90
CA GLU A 56 -17.87 -12.05 -13.50
C GLU A 56 -17.75 -10.62 -12.97
N ILE A 57 -17.21 -9.69 -13.78
CA ILE A 57 -17.15 -8.26 -13.41
C ILE A 57 -18.56 -7.70 -13.24
N GLN A 58 -19.48 -7.98 -14.16
CA GLN A 58 -20.87 -7.52 -14.05
C GLN A 58 -21.54 -8.05 -12.79
N ALA A 59 -21.31 -9.31 -12.43
CA ALA A 59 -21.86 -9.88 -11.19
C ALA A 59 -21.36 -9.15 -9.93
N ILE A 60 -20.10 -8.71 -9.93
CA ILE A 60 -19.55 -7.85 -8.88
C ILE A 60 -20.25 -6.48 -8.88
N ILE A 61 -20.38 -5.82 -10.03
CA ILE A 61 -21.04 -4.52 -10.16
C ILE A 61 -22.51 -4.55 -9.73
N ASP A 62 -23.25 -5.59 -10.12
CA ASP A 62 -24.63 -5.79 -9.70
C ASP A 62 -24.74 -5.98 -8.18
N THR A 63 -23.74 -6.65 -7.59
CA THR A 63 -23.67 -6.84 -6.14
C THR A 63 -23.35 -5.54 -5.43
N GLU A 64 -22.48 -4.69 -5.98
CA GLU A 64 -22.25 -3.34 -5.46
C GLU A 64 -23.54 -2.50 -5.45
N ALA A 65 -24.31 -2.54 -6.53
CA ALA A 65 -25.57 -1.82 -6.63
C ALA A 65 -26.59 -2.30 -5.57
N LYS A 66 -26.65 -3.61 -5.32
CA LYS A 66 -27.46 -4.19 -4.24
C LYS A 66 -26.99 -3.73 -2.87
N ILE A 67 -25.69 -3.74 -2.59
CA ILE A 67 -25.13 -3.28 -1.31
C ILE A 67 -25.42 -1.78 -1.09
N LYS A 68 -25.27 -0.94 -2.11
CA LYS A 68 -25.59 0.50 -2.02
C LYS A 68 -27.07 0.74 -1.69
N LYS A 69 -27.95 -0.12 -2.20
CA LYS A 69 -29.41 -0.01 -2.02
C LYS A 69 -29.89 -0.59 -0.68
N ASP A 70 -29.46 -1.80 -0.36
CA ASP A 70 -30.02 -2.63 0.70
C ASP A 70 -29.12 -2.67 1.96
N GLY A 71 -27.88 -2.17 1.86
CA GLY A 71 -26.87 -2.24 2.92
C GLY A 71 -26.11 -3.57 2.96
N LEU A 72 -25.31 -3.77 4.01
CA LEU A 72 -24.62 -5.04 4.23
C LEU A 72 -25.59 -6.11 4.76
N PRO A 73 -25.47 -7.37 4.30
CA PRO A 73 -26.16 -8.50 4.92
C PRO A 73 -25.85 -8.58 6.41
N LYS A 74 -26.85 -8.94 7.22
CA LYS A 74 -26.71 -9.11 8.68
C LYS A 74 -26.51 -10.56 9.10
N ASP A 75 -26.65 -11.49 8.17
CA ASP A 75 -26.45 -12.91 8.39
C ASP A 75 -25.09 -13.39 7.86
N GLU A 76 -24.58 -14.45 8.48
CA GLU A 76 -23.26 -15.01 8.20
C GLU A 76 -23.12 -15.46 6.74
N LYS A 77 -24.14 -16.12 6.18
CA LYS A 77 -24.13 -16.64 4.81
C LYS A 77 -24.07 -15.52 3.77
N GLY A 78 -24.90 -14.49 3.94
CA GLY A 78 -24.95 -13.34 3.04
C GLY A 78 -23.64 -12.56 3.06
N PHE A 79 -23.10 -12.29 4.26
CA PHE A 79 -21.85 -11.55 4.38
C PHE A 79 -20.66 -12.37 3.87
N ARG A 80 -20.58 -13.68 4.20
CA ARG A 80 -19.52 -14.57 3.70
C ARG A 80 -19.52 -14.61 2.18
N ARG A 81 -20.69 -14.67 1.54
CA ARG A 81 -20.80 -14.60 0.07
C ARG A 81 -20.12 -13.35 -0.50
N LEU A 82 -20.27 -12.19 0.12
CA LEU A 82 -19.57 -10.98 -0.32
C LEU A 82 -18.05 -11.15 -0.23
N LYS A 83 -17.56 -11.72 0.87
CA LYS A 83 -16.13 -11.99 1.04
C LYS A 83 -15.60 -13.04 0.07
N THR A 84 -16.37 -14.07 -0.25
CA THR A 84 -16.04 -15.07 -1.28
C THR A 84 -15.90 -14.44 -2.68
N MET A 85 -16.67 -13.38 -2.96
CA MET A 85 -16.54 -12.61 -4.21
C MET A 85 -15.32 -11.68 -4.23
N GLY A 86 -14.52 -11.64 -3.16
CA GLY A 86 -13.32 -10.80 -3.07
C GLY A 86 -13.58 -9.36 -2.63
N PHE A 87 -14.77 -9.02 -2.11
CA PHE A 87 -14.99 -7.68 -1.56
C PHE A 87 -14.15 -7.43 -0.31
N SER A 88 -13.29 -6.42 -0.34
CA SER A 88 -12.58 -5.95 0.86
C SER A 88 -13.51 -5.18 1.80
N ASP A 89 -13.17 -5.17 3.09
CA ASP A 89 -13.86 -4.40 4.12
C ASP A 89 -13.85 -2.91 3.76
N ALA A 90 -12.76 -2.42 3.15
CA ALA A 90 -12.64 -1.05 2.66
C ALA A 90 -13.61 -0.73 1.52
N ARG A 91 -13.82 -1.66 0.57
CA ARG A 91 -14.80 -1.47 -0.51
C ARG A 91 -16.23 -1.47 0.04
N LEU A 92 -16.56 -2.44 0.89
CA LEU A 92 -17.86 -2.51 1.56
C LEU A 92 -18.16 -1.26 2.39
N ALA A 93 -17.16 -0.72 3.07
CA ALA A 93 -17.25 0.52 3.83
C ALA A 93 -17.58 1.70 2.92
N LYS A 94 -16.86 1.86 1.80
CA LYS A 94 -17.14 2.91 0.79
C LYS A 94 -18.54 2.80 0.21
N LEU A 95 -18.98 1.59 -0.14
CA LEU A 95 -20.31 1.33 -0.72
C LEU A 95 -21.45 1.66 0.24
N THR A 96 -21.22 1.60 1.56
CA THR A 96 -22.25 1.80 2.58
C THR A 96 -22.07 3.08 3.40
N GLY A 97 -21.07 3.91 3.09
CA GLY A 97 -20.75 5.12 3.85
C GLY A 97 -20.28 4.85 5.29
N GLN A 98 -19.76 3.65 5.56
CA GLN A 98 -19.25 3.25 6.86
C GLN A 98 -17.73 3.41 6.94
N LYS A 99 -17.17 3.27 8.15
CA LYS A 99 -15.71 3.13 8.34
C LYS A 99 -15.31 1.66 8.17
N GLU A 100 -14.14 1.42 7.58
CA GLU A 100 -13.58 0.08 7.37
C GLU A 100 -13.54 -0.75 8.66
N ALA A 101 -13.09 -0.17 9.77
CA ALA A 101 -13.06 -0.83 11.07
C ALA A 101 -14.45 -1.30 11.54
N GLY A 102 -15.51 -0.57 11.19
CA GLY A 102 -16.89 -0.96 11.50
C GLY A 102 -17.35 -2.17 10.69
N VAL A 103 -16.99 -2.22 9.40
CA VAL A 103 -17.26 -3.38 8.54
C VAL A 103 -16.50 -4.62 9.03
N ARG A 104 -15.22 -4.46 9.39
CA ARG A 104 -14.40 -5.52 10.00
C ARG A 104 -15.03 -6.05 11.29
N ALA A 105 -15.47 -5.16 12.18
CA ALA A 105 -16.12 -5.54 13.43
C ALA A 105 -17.43 -6.32 13.18
N ALA A 106 -18.24 -5.89 12.21
CA ALA A 106 -19.47 -6.61 11.81
C ALA A 106 -19.15 -8.00 11.25
N ARG A 107 -18.12 -8.10 10.40
CA ARG A 107 -17.62 -9.37 9.85
C ARG A 107 -17.15 -10.33 10.96
N HIS A 108 -16.36 -9.83 11.91
CA HIS A 108 -15.88 -10.62 13.06
C HIS A 108 -17.01 -11.03 14.02
N ALA A 109 -18.02 -10.18 14.23
CA ALA A 109 -19.18 -10.52 15.04
C ALA A 109 -19.99 -11.69 14.49
N LEU A 110 -19.91 -11.93 13.17
CA LEU A 110 -20.49 -13.08 12.48
C LEU A 110 -19.53 -14.28 12.40
N ASN A 111 -18.36 -14.21 13.06
CA ASN A 111 -17.29 -15.21 12.99
C ASN A 111 -16.81 -15.50 11.56
N ILE A 112 -16.77 -14.47 10.72
CA ILE A 112 -16.29 -14.57 9.34
C ILE A 112 -14.84 -14.13 9.30
N ARG A 113 -13.94 -15.10 9.25
CA ARG A 113 -12.51 -14.90 9.01
C ARG A 113 -12.09 -15.69 7.77
N PRO A 114 -11.02 -15.28 7.08
CA PRO A 114 -10.49 -16.10 6.00
C PRO A 114 -9.96 -17.43 6.55
N CYS A 115 -10.02 -18.47 5.73
CA CYS A 115 -9.15 -19.62 5.89
C CYS A 115 -7.94 -19.45 4.96
N TYR A 116 -6.85 -20.13 5.27
CA TYR A 116 -5.66 -20.16 4.43
C TYR A 116 -5.50 -21.55 3.83
N LYS A 117 -5.18 -21.61 2.55
CA LYS A 117 -4.95 -22.82 1.78
C LYS A 117 -3.50 -22.87 1.34
N ARG A 118 -2.97 -24.07 1.13
CA ARG A 118 -1.61 -24.26 0.63
C ARG A 118 -1.59 -24.43 -0.87
N ILE A 119 -0.52 -23.94 -1.49
CA ILE A 119 -0.21 -24.19 -2.89
C ILE A 119 0.62 -25.48 -2.97
N ASP A 120 0.04 -26.51 -3.58
CA ASP A 120 0.56 -27.88 -3.55
C ASP A 120 0.89 -28.47 -4.94
N THR A 121 0.60 -27.75 -6.02
CA THR A 121 0.74 -28.16 -7.44
C THR A 121 -0.11 -29.35 -7.89
N CYS A 122 -0.85 -30.01 -7.00
CA CYS A 122 -1.55 -31.28 -7.24
C CYS A 122 -3.04 -31.26 -6.80
N ALA A 123 -3.58 -30.10 -6.46
CA ALA A 123 -4.99 -29.93 -6.08
C ALA A 123 -5.42 -30.89 -4.95
N ALA A 124 -4.61 -30.95 -3.90
CA ALA A 124 -4.76 -31.79 -2.72
C ALA A 124 -4.73 -33.31 -2.97
N GLU A 125 -4.22 -33.77 -4.12
CA GLU A 125 -3.95 -35.21 -4.32
C GLU A 125 -2.91 -35.71 -3.30
N PHE A 126 -1.91 -34.88 -2.99
CA PHE A 126 -0.91 -35.12 -1.97
C PHE A 126 -0.87 -33.99 -0.95
N GLN A 127 -0.44 -34.31 0.28
CA GLN A 127 -0.29 -33.30 1.32
C GLN A 127 0.85 -32.32 0.97
N ALA A 128 0.54 -31.03 0.89
CA ALA A 128 1.56 -29.99 0.76
C ALA A 128 2.39 -29.84 2.04
N LEU A 129 3.69 -30.06 1.89
CA LEU A 129 4.69 -29.76 2.91
C LEU A 129 5.22 -28.33 2.81
N THR A 130 5.10 -27.71 1.64
CA THR A 130 5.53 -26.33 1.38
C THR A 130 4.67 -25.36 2.19
N PRO A 131 5.28 -24.35 2.83
CA PRO A 131 4.57 -23.42 3.67
C PRO A 131 4.07 -22.21 2.86
N TYR A 132 3.54 -22.46 1.66
CA TYR A 132 3.13 -21.45 0.70
C TYR A 132 1.61 -21.30 0.68
N MET A 133 1.11 -20.16 1.18
CA MET A 133 -0.31 -20.00 1.53
C MET A 133 -0.96 -18.79 0.86
N TYR A 134 -2.28 -18.87 0.67
CA TYR A 134 -3.15 -17.76 0.29
C TYR A 134 -4.47 -17.83 1.06
N SER A 135 -5.13 -16.69 1.23
CA SER A 135 -6.38 -16.54 1.97
C SER A 135 -7.59 -16.76 1.05
N THR A 136 -8.67 -17.28 1.63
CA THR A 136 -9.95 -17.40 0.95
C THR A 136 -11.09 -17.43 1.95
N TYR A 137 -12.28 -17.04 1.48
CA TYR A 137 -13.52 -17.14 2.25
C TYR A 137 -14.35 -18.30 1.68
N GLU A 138 -13.85 -19.52 1.82
CA GLU A 138 -14.52 -20.72 1.35
C GLU A 138 -15.91 -20.86 1.99
N MET A 139 -16.92 -21.15 1.16
CA MET A 139 -18.26 -21.47 1.62
C MET A 139 -18.28 -22.94 2.06
N PRO A 140 -18.54 -23.24 3.35
CA PRO A 140 -18.52 -24.62 3.81
C PRO A 140 -19.63 -25.43 3.12
N ILE A 141 -19.26 -26.51 2.43
CA ILE A 141 -20.21 -27.47 1.83
C ILE A 141 -20.83 -28.34 2.92
N ALA A 142 -20.03 -28.75 3.92
CA ALA A 142 -20.46 -29.39 5.16
C ALA A 142 -19.44 -29.11 6.27
N GLY A 143 -19.89 -28.76 7.48
CA GLY A 143 -18.99 -28.47 8.61
C GLY A 143 -18.35 -27.08 8.54
N GLN A 144 -17.10 -26.97 8.99
CA GLN A 144 -16.30 -25.73 8.92
C GLN A 144 -15.35 -25.80 7.72
N ALA A 145 -15.08 -24.66 7.08
CA ALA A 145 -14.06 -24.58 6.04
C ALA A 145 -12.69 -24.98 6.62
N ALA A 146 -12.00 -25.91 5.95
CA ALA A 146 -10.69 -26.37 6.41
C ALA A 146 -9.66 -25.24 6.25
N CYS A 147 -8.95 -24.91 7.32
CA CYS A 147 -7.85 -23.95 7.29
C CYS A 147 -6.53 -24.71 7.42
N GLU A 148 -5.66 -24.56 6.43
CA GLU A 148 -4.37 -25.25 6.30
C GLU A 148 -3.19 -24.39 6.77
N ALA A 149 -3.48 -23.22 7.38
CA ALA A 149 -2.46 -22.36 7.97
C ALA A 149 -1.57 -23.16 8.92
N ALA A 150 -2.18 -23.90 9.86
CA ALA A 150 -1.49 -24.68 10.88
C ALA A 150 -0.30 -23.90 11.51
N PRO A 151 -0.57 -22.77 12.21
CA PRO A 151 0.47 -21.99 12.88
C PRO A 151 1.22 -22.88 13.90
N THR A 152 2.53 -22.68 14.07
CA THR A 152 3.33 -23.48 15.01
C THR A 152 3.39 -22.86 16.40
N ASP A 153 3.98 -23.53 17.38
CA ASP A 153 4.20 -23.03 18.74
C ASP A 153 5.51 -22.22 18.91
N LYS A 154 6.26 -22.00 17.82
CA LYS A 154 7.52 -21.27 17.84
C LYS A 154 7.36 -19.79 18.19
N LYS A 155 8.48 -19.13 18.45
CA LYS A 155 8.57 -17.67 18.54
C LYS A 155 8.76 -17.11 17.13
N LYS A 156 7.83 -16.25 16.69
CA LYS A 156 7.66 -15.88 15.29
C LYS A 156 7.90 -14.40 15.04
N ILE A 157 8.38 -14.06 13.86
CA ILE A 157 8.47 -12.67 13.38
C ILE A 157 7.86 -12.59 11.99
N ILE A 158 6.96 -11.64 11.79
CA ILE A 158 6.39 -11.34 10.49
C ILE A 158 7.22 -10.25 9.82
N ILE A 159 7.54 -10.44 8.55
CA ILE A 159 8.25 -9.50 7.68
C ILE A 159 7.29 -9.10 6.57
N LEU A 160 6.98 -7.81 6.47
CA LEU A 160 6.12 -7.29 5.41
C LEU A 160 6.97 -6.82 4.23
N GLY A 161 6.74 -7.44 3.07
CA GLY A 161 7.35 -7.05 1.80
C GLY A 161 6.81 -5.73 1.26
N GLY A 162 7.18 -5.40 0.01
CA GLY A 162 6.81 -4.13 -0.63
C GLY A 162 5.59 -4.19 -1.55
N GLY A 163 5.18 -5.38 -1.97
CA GLY A 163 4.22 -5.56 -3.05
C GLY A 163 4.88 -5.34 -4.41
N PRO A 164 4.11 -4.97 -5.46
CA PRO A 164 4.65 -4.87 -6.82
C PRO A 164 5.72 -3.79 -6.94
N ASN A 165 6.79 -4.12 -7.68
CA ASN A 165 7.87 -3.18 -7.99
C ASN A 165 7.35 -1.98 -8.80
N ARG A 166 7.90 -0.81 -8.51
CA ARG A 166 7.64 0.45 -9.22
C ARG A 166 8.82 1.40 -9.06
N ILE A 167 8.85 2.48 -9.85
CA ILE A 167 9.87 3.52 -9.72
C ILE A 167 9.90 4.05 -8.27
N GLY A 168 11.08 4.05 -7.66
CA GLY A 168 11.30 4.42 -6.25
C GLY A 168 10.95 3.34 -5.22
N GLN A 169 10.50 2.16 -5.66
CA GLN A 169 10.24 1.00 -4.80
C GLN A 169 10.53 -0.29 -5.58
N GLY A 170 11.81 -0.66 -5.66
CA GLY A 170 12.30 -1.80 -6.43
C GLY A 170 12.82 -2.97 -5.59
N ILE A 171 13.74 -3.72 -6.20
CA ILE A 171 14.32 -4.97 -5.66
C ILE A 171 15.16 -4.74 -4.41
N GLU A 172 15.65 -3.53 -4.18
CA GLU A 172 16.40 -3.13 -2.98
C GLU A 172 15.62 -3.42 -1.69
N PHE A 173 14.30 -3.26 -1.70
CA PHE A 173 13.45 -3.56 -0.55
C PHE A 173 13.21 -5.06 -0.39
N ASP A 174 13.14 -5.81 -1.49
CA ASP A 174 13.04 -7.27 -1.47
C ASP A 174 14.31 -7.90 -0.87
N TYR A 175 15.47 -7.38 -1.26
CA TYR A 175 16.76 -7.77 -0.71
C TYR A 175 16.82 -7.62 0.81
N CYS A 176 16.39 -6.45 1.32
CA CYS A 176 16.31 -6.20 2.77
C CYS A 176 15.38 -7.19 3.49
N CYS A 177 14.22 -7.48 2.91
CA CYS A 177 13.26 -8.45 3.47
C CYS A 177 13.84 -9.87 3.52
N CYS A 178 14.52 -10.32 2.46
CA CYS A 178 15.19 -11.62 2.42
C CYS A 178 16.28 -11.73 3.49
N HIS A 179 17.15 -10.72 3.59
CA HIS A 179 18.21 -10.69 4.60
C HIS A 179 17.65 -10.68 6.04
N ALA A 180 16.51 -10.03 6.28
CA ALA A 180 15.83 -10.12 7.56
C ALA A 180 15.37 -11.55 7.86
N ALA A 181 14.77 -12.23 6.89
CA ALA A 181 14.33 -13.62 7.06
C ALA A 181 15.53 -14.53 7.38
N PHE A 182 16.61 -14.46 6.59
CA PHE A 182 17.80 -15.26 6.82
C PHE A 182 18.42 -15.00 8.20
N ALA A 183 18.63 -13.73 8.56
CA ALA A 183 19.25 -13.37 9.83
C ALA A 183 18.40 -13.76 11.05
N LEU A 184 17.08 -13.70 10.94
CA LEU A 184 16.16 -14.09 12.02
C LEU A 184 16.05 -15.61 12.15
N SER A 185 16.03 -16.33 11.02
CA SER A 185 16.06 -17.79 10.99
C SER A 185 17.33 -18.34 11.65
N ASP A 186 18.50 -17.76 11.34
CA ASP A 186 19.79 -18.07 11.99
C ASP A 186 19.77 -17.84 13.51
N ARG A 187 18.86 -16.98 14.01
CA ARG A 187 18.65 -16.70 15.44
C ARG A 187 17.53 -17.54 16.05
N GLY A 188 16.99 -18.51 15.31
CA GLY A 188 15.98 -19.46 15.77
C GLY A 188 14.56 -18.92 15.83
N TYR A 189 14.27 -17.79 15.18
CA TYR A 189 12.89 -17.33 15.00
C TYR A 189 12.24 -18.08 13.84
N GLU A 190 10.94 -18.37 13.98
CA GLU A 190 10.13 -18.72 12.81
C GLU A 190 9.81 -17.44 12.02
N THR A 191 10.23 -17.43 10.77
CA THR A 191 10.10 -16.28 9.88
C THR A 191 8.86 -16.41 9.02
N ILE A 192 8.05 -15.36 9.01
CA ILE A 192 6.82 -15.31 8.24
C ILE A 192 6.92 -14.18 7.23
N MET A 193 6.99 -14.48 5.95
CA MET A 193 6.98 -13.49 4.88
C MET A 193 5.54 -13.22 4.42
N VAL A 194 5.19 -11.94 4.28
CA VAL A 194 3.93 -11.51 3.66
C VAL A 194 4.26 -10.60 2.48
N ASN A 195 4.02 -11.06 1.27
CA ASN A 195 4.26 -10.29 0.04
C ASN A 195 3.41 -10.85 -1.11
N CYS A 196 3.20 -10.07 -2.17
CA CYS A 196 2.38 -10.47 -3.32
C CYS A 196 3.06 -10.19 -4.68
N ASN A 197 4.36 -9.90 -4.67
CA ASN A 197 5.10 -9.69 -5.91
C ASN A 197 5.59 -11.03 -6.46
N PRO A 198 5.10 -11.51 -7.61
CA PRO A 198 5.51 -12.82 -8.13
C PRO A 198 6.96 -12.85 -8.65
N GLU A 199 7.61 -11.70 -8.81
CA GLU A 199 8.96 -11.60 -9.39
C GLU A 199 10.08 -11.72 -8.34
N THR A 200 9.72 -11.77 -7.06
CA THR A 200 10.67 -11.56 -5.96
C THR A 200 11.18 -12.82 -5.29
N VAL A 201 12.38 -12.74 -4.71
CA VAL A 201 12.98 -13.84 -3.93
C VAL A 201 12.28 -13.98 -2.58
N SER A 202 11.74 -12.91 -2.01
CA SER A 202 10.95 -13.02 -0.76
C SER A 202 9.72 -13.91 -0.91
N THR A 203 9.15 -14.00 -2.10
CA THR A 203 8.01 -14.87 -2.41
C THR A 203 8.41 -16.27 -2.87
N ASP A 204 9.69 -16.63 -2.79
CA ASP A 204 10.12 -18.02 -2.82
C ASP A 204 9.81 -18.68 -1.48
N TYR A 205 9.21 -19.87 -1.50
CA TYR A 205 8.85 -20.61 -0.30
C TYR A 205 10.06 -21.13 0.48
N ASP A 206 11.26 -21.13 -0.13
CA ASP A 206 12.52 -21.47 0.55
C ASP A 206 13.11 -20.30 1.36
N THR A 207 12.61 -19.06 1.17
CA THR A 207 13.17 -17.86 1.81
C THR A 207 12.73 -17.70 3.27
N SER A 208 11.56 -18.22 3.64
CA SER A 208 11.00 -18.09 4.99
C SER A 208 10.33 -19.38 5.42
N ASP A 209 10.19 -19.58 6.73
CA ASP A 209 9.52 -20.77 7.27
C ASP A 209 8.03 -20.82 6.85
N ARG A 210 7.43 -19.65 6.61
CA ARG A 210 6.01 -19.48 6.29
C ARG A 210 5.80 -18.30 5.34
N LEU A 211 5.22 -18.57 4.17
CA LEU A 211 4.95 -17.56 3.15
C LEU A 211 3.44 -17.38 2.96
N TYR A 212 2.97 -16.15 3.12
CA TYR A 212 1.62 -15.71 2.75
C TYR A 212 1.68 -14.84 1.50
N PHE A 213 1.17 -15.36 0.39
CA PHE A 213 1.06 -14.64 -0.89
C PHE A 213 -0.17 -13.73 -0.89
N GLU A 214 -0.13 -12.69 -0.06
CA GLU A 214 -1.29 -11.88 0.28
C GLU A 214 -1.07 -10.40 -0.03
N PRO A 215 -2.13 -9.65 -0.34
CA PRO A 215 -2.04 -8.21 -0.47
C PRO A 215 -1.55 -7.57 0.83
N LEU A 216 -0.70 -6.55 0.72
CA LEU A 216 -0.21 -5.77 1.86
C LEU A 216 -1.23 -4.69 2.26
N THR A 217 -2.42 -5.12 2.68
CA THR A 217 -3.45 -4.22 3.20
C THR A 217 -3.64 -4.40 4.71
N ALA A 218 -4.26 -3.41 5.35
CA ALA A 218 -4.62 -3.49 6.76
C ALA A 218 -5.51 -4.70 7.06
N GLU A 219 -6.43 -5.05 6.15
CA GLU A 219 -7.32 -6.19 6.35
C GLU A 219 -6.54 -7.51 6.38
N ASP A 220 -5.78 -7.77 5.32
CA ASP A 220 -5.11 -9.06 5.10
C ASP A 220 -4.02 -9.29 6.15
N VAL A 221 -3.20 -8.27 6.41
CA VAL A 221 -2.11 -8.36 7.40
C VAL A 221 -2.66 -8.58 8.81
N LEU A 222 -3.77 -7.92 9.19
CA LEU A 222 -4.37 -8.13 10.51
C LEU A 222 -4.98 -9.54 10.66
N GLU A 223 -5.54 -10.13 9.60
CA GLU A 223 -6.00 -11.53 9.66
C GLU A 223 -4.83 -12.51 9.77
N ILE A 224 -3.71 -12.26 9.08
CA ILE A 224 -2.49 -13.09 9.19
C ILE A 224 -1.92 -12.99 10.61
N VAL A 225 -1.81 -11.78 11.16
CA VAL A 225 -1.36 -11.57 12.55
C VAL A 225 -2.25 -12.32 13.52
N ALA A 226 -3.57 -12.18 13.41
CA ALA A 226 -4.52 -12.87 14.27
C ALA A 226 -4.39 -14.39 14.14
N LYS A 227 -4.22 -14.91 12.92
CA LYS A 227 -4.02 -16.34 12.65
C LYS A 227 -2.73 -16.86 13.28
N GLU A 228 -1.62 -16.16 13.11
CA GLU A 228 -0.32 -16.58 13.63
C GLU A 228 -0.19 -16.47 15.14
N GLN A 229 -1.04 -15.65 15.78
CA GLN A 229 -1.19 -15.56 17.23
C GLN A 229 -2.02 -16.69 17.85
N GLU A 230 -2.72 -17.52 17.07
CA GLU A 230 -3.51 -18.65 17.60
C GLU A 230 -2.63 -19.71 18.28
N GLN A 231 -1.36 -19.82 17.87
CA GLN A 231 -0.40 -20.75 18.44
C GLN A 231 1.00 -20.13 18.50
N GLY A 232 1.74 -20.37 19.59
CA GLY A 232 3.10 -19.85 19.78
C GLY A 232 3.13 -18.40 20.25
N THR A 233 4.24 -17.72 19.97
CA THR A 233 4.45 -16.31 20.37
C THR A 233 4.83 -15.45 19.17
N LEU A 234 3.99 -14.51 18.78
CA LEU A 234 4.38 -13.46 17.83
C LEU A 234 5.26 -12.45 18.56
N ALA A 235 6.56 -12.45 18.27
CA ALA A 235 7.51 -11.50 18.84
C ALA A 235 7.30 -10.08 18.29
N GLY A 236 6.93 -9.98 17.02
CA GLY A 236 6.53 -8.74 16.39
C GLY A 236 6.58 -8.76 14.88
N VAL A 237 6.40 -7.58 14.29
CA VAL A 237 6.31 -7.33 12.86
C VAL A 237 7.38 -6.32 12.45
N ILE A 238 8.10 -6.61 11.37
CA ILE A 238 9.03 -5.71 10.70
C ILE A 238 8.29 -5.04 9.54
N VAL A 239 8.26 -3.71 9.56
CA VAL A 239 7.55 -2.87 8.58
C VAL A 239 8.48 -1.94 7.79
N GLN A 240 9.75 -1.88 8.19
CA GLN A 240 10.71 -0.87 7.72
C GLN A 240 11.41 -1.28 6.41
N PHE A 241 11.39 -2.57 6.06
CA PHE A 241 12.22 -3.10 4.97
C PHE A 241 11.50 -3.22 3.62
N GLY A 242 10.17 -3.23 3.60
CA GLY A 242 9.39 -3.32 2.36
C GLY A 242 9.08 -1.97 1.68
N GLY A 243 9.70 -0.87 2.11
CA GLY A 243 9.44 0.46 1.57
C GLY A 243 8.10 1.06 2.03
N GLN A 244 7.49 1.93 1.22
CA GLN A 244 6.34 2.74 1.68
C GLN A 244 5.09 1.93 2.03
N THR A 245 4.86 0.81 1.34
CA THR A 245 3.64 0.01 1.50
C THR A 245 3.46 -0.45 2.95
N PRO A 246 4.41 -1.16 3.58
CA PRO A 246 4.30 -1.54 4.98
C PRO A 246 4.47 -0.38 5.97
N LEU A 247 5.24 0.67 5.64
CA LEU A 247 5.35 1.87 6.50
C LEU A 247 3.99 2.52 6.73
N LYS A 248 3.14 2.61 5.69
CA LYS A 248 1.76 3.12 5.80
C LYS A 248 0.86 2.25 6.69
N LEU A 249 1.23 1.00 6.96
CA LEU A 249 0.48 0.11 7.85
C LEU A 249 0.93 0.22 9.31
N ALA A 250 2.04 0.89 9.61
CA ALA A 250 2.61 0.94 10.96
C ALA A 250 1.63 1.50 12.01
N ASN A 251 0.95 2.60 11.73
CA ASN A 251 -0.06 3.16 12.63
C ASN A 251 -1.24 2.20 12.84
N THR A 252 -1.74 1.57 11.77
CA THR A 252 -2.83 0.61 11.84
C THR A 252 -2.47 -0.62 12.69
N LEU A 253 -1.25 -1.14 12.54
CA LEU A 253 -0.74 -2.26 13.32
C LEU A 253 -0.58 -1.89 14.79
N ARG A 254 -0.02 -0.71 15.08
CA ARG A 254 0.10 -0.18 16.45
C ARG A 254 -1.27 -0.05 17.11
N ASP A 255 -2.23 0.54 16.42
CA ASP A 255 -3.58 0.78 16.96
C ASP A 255 -4.35 -0.54 17.18
N ALA A 256 -3.99 -1.60 16.45
CA ALA A 256 -4.46 -2.97 16.67
C ALA A 256 -3.69 -3.74 17.76
N GLY A 257 -2.71 -3.11 18.42
CA GLY A 257 -1.91 -3.73 19.48
C GLY A 257 -0.84 -4.70 18.98
N VAL A 258 -0.49 -4.64 17.68
CA VAL A 258 0.53 -5.51 17.08
C VAL A 258 1.93 -4.95 17.42
N PRO A 259 2.86 -5.76 17.97
CA PRO A 259 4.19 -5.27 18.32
C PRO A 259 5.02 -5.02 17.06
N ILE A 260 5.36 -3.77 16.80
CA ILE A 260 6.31 -3.38 15.74
C ILE A 260 7.72 -3.46 16.31
N LEU A 261 8.61 -4.19 15.63
CA LEU A 261 10.00 -4.33 16.02
C LEU A 261 10.84 -3.18 15.44
N GLY A 262 11.89 -2.75 16.16
CA GLY A 262 12.78 -1.68 15.71
C GLY A 262 12.19 -0.29 15.92
N THR A 263 12.36 0.60 14.94
CA THR A 263 11.86 1.98 15.00
C THR A 263 10.35 2.00 15.18
N SER A 264 9.87 2.73 16.19
CA SER A 264 8.44 2.76 16.53
C SER A 264 7.61 3.45 15.43
N ALA A 265 6.32 3.11 15.34
CA ALA A 265 5.41 3.77 14.40
C ALA A 265 5.35 5.30 14.59
N ASP A 266 5.46 5.80 15.82
CA ASP A 266 5.49 7.24 16.08
C ASP A 266 6.81 7.88 15.63
N ALA A 267 7.95 7.19 15.76
CA ALA A 267 9.23 7.69 15.27
C ALA A 267 9.31 7.67 13.72
N ILE A 268 8.68 6.68 13.08
CA ILE A 268 8.48 6.67 11.62
C ILE A 268 7.63 7.88 11.22
N ASP A 269 6.48 8.09 11.87
CA ASP A 269 5.58 9.21 11.61
C ASP A 269 6.25 10.57 11.87
N LEU A 270 7.09 10.69 12.91
CA LEU A 270 7.90 11.88 13.20
C LEU A 270 8.82 12.26 12.03
N ALA A 271 9.40 11.27 11.34
CA ALA A 271 10.31 11.49 10.23
C ALA A 271 9.58 11.74 8.89
N GLU A 272 8.41 11.11 8.69
CA GLU A 272 7.58 11.33 7.49
C GLU A 272 6.78 12.64 7.57
N ASP A 273 6.27 13.01 8.76
CA ASP A 273 5.54 14.26 8.97
C ASP A 273 6.49 15.45 8.95
N ARG A 274 6.31 16.31 7.95
CA ARG A 274 7.21 17.45 7.69
C ARG A 274 7.20 18.49 8.80
N LYS A 275 6.07 18.72 9.48
CA LYS A 275 5.99 19.70 10.57
C LYS A 275 6.71 19.17 11.81
N ARG A 276 6.49 17.90 12.13
CA ARG A 276 7.17 17.21 13.22
C ARG A 276 8.69 17.14 12.98
N PHE A 277 9.09 16.79 11.77
CA PHE A 277 10.50 16.71 11.38
C PHE A 277 11.19 18.09 11.40
N GLN A 278 10.56 19.14 10.85
CA GLN A 278 11.08 20.50 10.90
C GLN A 278 11.30 20.95 12.35
N LYS A 279 10.31 20.72 13.22
CA LYS A 279 10.42 21.05 14.64
C LYS A 279 11.59 20.31 15.30
N LEU A 280 11.76 19.02 15.01
CA LEU A 280 12.89 18.23 15.51
C LEU A 280 14.24 18.84 15.11
N LEU A 281 14.40 19.25 13.84
CA LEU A 281 15.63 19.90 13.37
C LEU A 281 15.90 21.22 14.10
N GLN A 282 14.86 22.03 14.34
CA GLN A 282 14.96 23.29 15.09
C GLN A 282 15.37 23.03 16.55
N ASP A 283 14.74 22.06 17.21
CA ASP A 283 15.04 21.67 18.59
C ASP A 283 16.50 21.17 18.73
N LEU A 284 17.03 20.52 17.69
CA LEU A 284 18.42 20.05 17.62
C LEU A 284 19.42 21.12 17.14
N GLY A 285 18.96 22.30 16.73
CA GLY A 285 19.81 23.35 16.16
C GLY A 285 20.46 22.99 14.83
N LEU A 286 19.84 22.07 14.07
CA LEU A 286 20.32 21.64 12.75
C LEU A 286 19.82 22.60 11.66
N LYS A 287 20.58 22.67 10.56
CA LYS A 287 20.25 23.53 9.42
C LYS A 287 19.24 22.85 8.50
N GLN A 288 18.29 23.64 8.00
CA GLN A 288 17.34 23.26 6.95
C GLN A 288 17.18 24.44 5.99
N PRO A 289 16.95 24.22 4.68
CA PRO A 289 16.56 25.29 3.77
C PRO A 289 15.32 26.05 4.27
N SER A 290 15.23 27.33 3.95
CA SER A 290 14.00 28.12 4.16
C SER A 290 12.84 27.42 3.46
N ASN A 291 11.77 27.15 4.20
CA ASN A 291 10.65 26.37 3.70
C ASN A 291 9.32 26.80 4.29
N ALA A 292 8.24 26.41 3.62
CA ALA A 292 6.88 26.68 4.04
C ALA A 292 5.94 25.56 3.61
N THR A 293 4.91 25.33 4.41
CA THR A 293 3.87 24.32 4.18
C THR A 293 2.58 25.02 3.82
N VAL A 294 1.99 24.69 2.66
CA VAL A 294 0.82 25.39 2.09
C VAL A 294 -0.29 24.42 1.71
N MET A 295 -1.53 24.87 1.84
CA MET A 295 -2.73 24.11 1.47
C MET A 295 -3.40 24.64 0.21
N THR A 296 -3.08 25.88 -0.18
CA THR A 296 -3.74 26.56 -1.30
C THR A 296 -2.76 27.17 -2.29
N ALA A 297 -3.28 27.40 -3.49
CA ALA A 297 -2.59 28.09 -4.57
C ALA A 297 -2.03 29.47 -4.15
N ASP A 298 -2.86 30.26 -3.48
CA ASP A 298 -2.50 31.62 -3.08
C ASP A 298 -1.45 31.63 -1.97
N GLU A 299 -1.56 30.70 -1.02
CA GLU A 299 -0.53 30.47 -0.01
C GLU A 299 0.80 30.08 -0.64
N ALA A 300 0.78 29.24 -1.68
CA ALA A 300 1.99 28.80 -2.38
C ALA A 300 2.74 29.98 -3.01
N VAL A 301 2.03 30.85 -3.73
CA VAL A 301 2.63 32.03 -4.38
C VAL A 301 3.24 32.97 -3.34
N LYS A 302 2.52 33.23 -2.25
CA LYS A 302 3.01 34.09 -1.18
C LYS A 302 4.27 33.50 -0.51
N ALA A 303 4.20 32.24 -0.13
CA ALA A 303 5.30 31.55 0.56
C ALA A 303 6.57 31.48 -0.30
N ALA A 304 6.43 31.18 -1.60
CA ALA A 304 7.57 31.17 -2.52
C ALA A 304 8.22 32.57 -2.66
N GLY A 305 7.41 33.64 -2.65
CA GLY A 305 7.92 35.02 -2.66
C GLY A 305 8.71 35.39 -1.39
N GLU A 306 8.33 34.84 -0.23
CA GLU A 306 9.03 35.05 1.04
C GLU A 306 10.32 34.22 1.13
N ILE A 307 10.31 32.98 0.62
CA ILE A 307 11.48 32.08 0.60
C ILE A 307 12.54 32.58 -0.41
N GLY A 308 12.09 33.04 -1.58
CA GLY A 308 12.94 33.44 -2.69
C GLY A 308 13.17 32.30 -3.69
N TYR A 309 13.10 32.62 -4.98
CA TYR A 309 13.29 31.68 -6.08
C TYR A 309 14.79 31.39 -6.35
N PRO A 310 15.15 30.21 -6.89
CA PRO A 310 14.27 29.08 -7.23
C PRO A 310 13.75 28.32 -5.99
N VAL A 311 12.57 27.72 -6.11
CA VAL A 311 11.94 26.89 -5.07
C VAL A 311 11.59 25.49 -5.60
N ILE A 312 11.50 24.52 -4.71
CA ILE A 312 11.04 23.16 -5.01
C ILE A 312 9.65 22.98 -4.41
N LEU A 313 8.70 22.57 -5.24
CA LEU A 313 7.38 22.14 -4.82
C LEU A 313 7.38 20.63 -4.58
N ARG A 314 6.95 20.20 -3.39
CA ARG A 314 6.98 18.80 -2.98
C ARG A 314 5.64 18.36 -2.38
N PRO A 315 4.94 17.39 -2.99
CA PRO A 315 3.80 16.73 -2.36
C PRO A 315 4.23 15.95 -1.10
N SER A 316 3.30 15.77 -0.15
CA SER A 316 3.55 14.94 1.05
C SER A 316 3.27 13.44 0.79
N TYR A 317 3.88 12.55 1.59
CA TYR A 317 3.67 11.09 1.57
C TYR A 317 3.96 10.37 0.23
N VAL A 318 4.94 10.87 -0.52
CA VAL A 318 5.44 10.30 -1.79
C VAL A 318 6.92 9.90 -1.68
N LEU A 319 7.30 8.86 -2.41
CA LEU A 319 8.70 8.45 -2.64
C LEU A 319 9.08 8.66 -4.11
N GLY A 320 10.38 8.65 -4.41
CA GLY A 320 10.88 8.68 -5.79
C GLY A 320 10.64 10.02 -6.49
N GLY A 321 10.56 11.13 -5.75
CA GLY A 321 10.35 12.46 -6.34
C GLY A 321 9.01 12.66 -7.05
N ARG A 322 8.03 11.76 -6.87
CA ARG A 322 6.77 11.80 -7.62
C ARG A 322 6.01 13.12 -7.41
N GLY A 323 5.85 13.88 -8.48
CA GLY A 323 5.16 15.17 -8.48
C GLY A 323 5.99 16.32 -7.92
N MET A 324 7.31 16.14 -7.72
CA MET A 324 8.21 17.23 -7.37
C MET A 324 8.51 18.10 -8.59
N VAL A 325 8.51 19.42 -8.41
CA VAL A 325 8.79 20.37 -9.49
C VAL A 325 9.69 21.48 -8.97
N VAL A 326 10.76 21.78 -9.72
CA VAL A 326 11.59 22.98 -9.49
C VAL A 326 10.98 24.14 -10.25
N VAL A 327 10.79 25.25 -9.55
CA VAL A 327 10.15 26.46 -10.06
C VAL A 327 11.12 27.62 -9.93
N SER A 328 11.42 28.26 -11.05
CA SER A 328 12.46 29.29 -11.12
C SER A 328 11.93 30.72 -10.95
N ASP A 329 10.62 30.92 -11.14
CA ASP A 329 9.98 32.23 -11.07
C ASP A 329 8.48 32.11 -10.74
N GLU A 330 7.86 33.25 -10.45
CA GLU A 330 6.44 33.32 -10.07
C GLU A 330 5.49 32.93 -11.21
N ALA A 331 5.87 33.16 -12.48
CA ALA A 331 5.01 32.83 -13.61
C ALA A 331 4.89 31.30 -13.76
N GLN A 332 6.02 30.59 -13.66
CA GLN A 332 6.05 29.13 -13.63
C GLN A 332 5.28 28.58 -12.42
N LEU A 333 5.41 29.21 -11.24
CA LEU A 333 4.67 28.79 -10.05
C LEU A 333 3.16 28.85 -10.29
N LYS A 334 2.67 29.96 -10.83
CA LYS A 334 1.24 30.16 -11.12
C LYS A 334 0.72 29.14 -12.12
N GLU A 335 1.49 28.80 -13.15
CA GLU A 335 1.12 27.76 -14.10
C GLU A 335 1.00 26.37 -13.43
N GLN A 336 2.02 25.98 -12.66
CA GLN A 336 2.04 24.69 -11.93
C GLN A 336 0.88 24.57 -10.95
N VAL A 337 0.63 25.63 -10.19
CA VAL A 337 -0.47 25.69 -9.23
C VAL A 337 -1.83 25.67 -9.92
N ALA A 338 -1.98 26.37 -11.06
CA ALA A 338 -3.23 26.39 -11.83
C ALA A 338 -3.60 25.03 -12.44
N SER A 339 -2.60 24.17 -12.72
CA SER A 339 -2.87 22.79 -13.17
C SER A 339 -3.64 21.97 -12.13
N GLY A 340 -3.53 22.31 -10.84
CA GLY A 340 -4.11 21.58 -9.72
C GLY A 340 -3.49 20.21 -9.46
N GLU A 341 -2.54 19.75 -10.29
CA GLU A 341 -1.99 18.40 -10.21
C GLU A 341 -1.25 18.15 -8.90
N LEU A 342 -0.44 19.11 -8.47
CA LEU A 342 0.34 19.07 -7.23
C LEU A 342 -0.55 18.83 -5.99
N PHE A 343 -1.63 19.61 -5.86
CA PHE A 343 -2.57 19.48 -4.75
C PHE A 343 -3.40 18.20 -4.86
N ARG A 344 -3.71 17.77 -6.09
CA ARG A 344 -4.39 16.50 -6.32
C ARG A 344 -3.54 15.30 -5.90
N ILE A 345 -2.23 15.34 -6.13
CA ILE A 345 -1.28 14.30 -5.70
C ILE A 345 -1.15 14.30 -4.17
N SER A 346 -1.08 15.48 -3.55
CA SER A 346 -0.95 15.63 -2.09
C SER A 346 -2.24 15.25 -1.34
N GLY A 347 -3.41 15.38 -1.98
CA GLY A 347 -4.71 15.08 -1.41
C GLY A 347 -5.06 16.05 -0.28
N ASP A 348 -5.41 15.51 0.89
CA ASP A 348 -5.70 16.31 2.09
C ASP A 348 -4.43 16.76 2.84
N ASN A 349 -3.24 16.36 2.36
CA ASN A 349 -1.97 16.73 2.97
C ASN A 349 -1.42 18.01 2.34
N PRO A 350 -0.68 18.83 3.10
CA PRO A 350 -0.10 20.05 2.58
C PRO A 350 1.02 19.78 1.56
N VAL A 351 1.23 20.77 0.70
CA VAL A 351 2.37 20.86 -0.21
C VAL A 351 3.50 21.63 0.48
N LEU A 352 4.73 21.15 0.34
CA LEU A 352 5.92 21.83 0.84
C LEU A 352 6.55 22.67 -0.27
N ILE A 353 7.00 23.87 0.10
CA ILE A 353 7.82 24.74 -0.73
C ILE A 353 9.16 24.91 -0.03
N ASP A 354 10.22 24.39 -0.64
CA ASP A 354 11.59 24.51 -0.14
C ASP A 354 12.39 25.48 -1.01
N GLY A 355 13.27 26.28 -0.42
CA GLY A 355 14.29 27.00 -1.17
C GLY A 355 15.24 26.01 -1.87
N PHE A 356 15.44 26.17 -3.18
CA PHE A 356 16.34 25.31 -3.93
C PHE A 356 17.81 25.68 -3.62
N LEU A 357 18.60 24.68 -3.21
CA LEU A 357 20.01 24.85 -2.92
C LEU A 357 20.83 24.73 -4.20
N ASN A 358 21.13 25.86 -4.84
CA ASN A 358 21.89 25.87 -6.07
C ASN A 358 23.37 25.47 -5.84
N ARG A 359 23.91 24.64 -6.74
CA ARG A 359 25.32 24.16 -6.72
C ARG A 359 25.72 23.49 -5.41
N ALA A 360 24.82 22.70 -4.85
CA ALA A 360 25.06 21.93 -3.64
C ALA A 360 25.45 20.49 -4.00
N THR A 361 26.40 19.93 -3.27
CA THR A 361 26.69 18.49 -3.28
C THR A 361 25.63 17.78 -2.44
N GLU A 362 25.07 16.70 -2.98
CA GLU A 362 24.16 15.81 -2.25
C GLU A 362 24.92 14.60 -1.69
N VAL A 363 24.55 14.17 -0.48
CA VAL A 363 25.20 13.07 0.24
C VAL A 363 24.13 12.21 0.91
N ASP A 364 24.16 10.90 0.65
CA ASP A 364 23.37 9.91 1.36
C ASP A 364 24.20 9.22 2.45
N VAL A 365 23.58 8.99 3.61
CA VAL A 365 24.22 8.36 4.78
C VAL A 365 23.35 7.24 5.30
N ASP A 366 23.84 6.01 5.16
CA ASP A 366 23.22 4.81 5.71
C ASP A 366 23.83 4.46 7.07
N ALA A 367 22.98 4.29 8.08
CA ALA A 367 23.39 4.03 9.44
C ALA A 367 22.42 3.11 10.18
N ILE A 368 22.93 2.45 11.22
CA ILE A 368 22.16 1.61 12.14
C ILE A 368 22.35 2.17 13.55
N CYS A 369 21.27 2.31 14.31
CA CYS A 369 21.30 2.71 15.71
C CYS A 369 20.66 1.62 16.57
N ASP A 370 21.32 1.25 17.66
CA ASP A 370 20.81 0.25 18.60
C ASP A 370 20.09 0.87 19.81
N VAL A 371 19.59 0.01 20.71
CA VAL A 371 18.89 0.44 21.92
C VAL A 371 19.79 1.20 22.91
N ASN A 372 21.10 1.04 22.82
CA ASN A 372 22.09 1.73 23.65
C ASN A 372 22.44 3.11 23.07
N SER A 373 21.78 3.52 21.98
CA SER A 373 22.06 4.75 21.24
C SER A 373 23.45 4.76 20.59
N GLU A 374 24.05 3.58 20.36
CA GLU A 374 25.26 3.47 19.58
C GLU A 374 24.90 3.50 18.09
N VAL A 375 25.52 4.44 17.36
CA VAL A 375 25.29 4.63 15.92
C VAL A 375 26.47 4.06 15.14
N PHE A 376 26.18 3.08 14.29
CA PHE A 376 27.11 2.53 13.31
C PHE A 376 26.83 3.16 11.94
N ILE A 377 27.80 3.92 11.41
CA ILE A 377 27.74 4.46 10.05
C ILE A 377 28.19 3.37 9.08
N ALA A 378 27.27 2.88 8.25
CA ALA A 378 27.53 1.83 7.29
C ALA A 378 28.15 2.38 6.00
N GLY A 379 27.70 3.55 5.55
CA GLY A 379 28.18 4.19 4.34
C GLY A 379 27.88 5.67 4.29
N ILE A 380 28.76 6.42 3.63
CA ILE A 380 28.56 7.82 3.24
C ILE A 380 28.84 7.88 1.75
N MET A 381 27.85 8.29 0.97
CA MET A 381 27.88 8.29 -0.49
C MET A 381 27.72 9.73 -0.97
N GLU A 382 28.69 10.23 -1.71
CA GLU A 382 28.63 11.55 -2.37
C GLU A 382 28.10 11.35 -3.80
N HIS A 383 27.03 12.07 -4.14
CA HIS A 383 26.44 12.00 -5.48
C HIS A 383 27.34 12.70 -6.50
N ILE A 384 27.31 12.23 -7.74
CA ILE A 384 28.03 12.88 -8.85
C ILE A 384 27.28 14.13 -9.30
N GLU A 385 25.96 14.00 -9.44
CA GLU A 385 25.04 15.09 -9.74
C GLU A 385 24.89 16.06 -8.57
N GLU A 386 24.63 17.33 -8.88
CA GLU A 386 24.30 18.34 -7.87
C GLU A 386 22.89 18.12 -7.31
N ALA A 387 22.67 18.56 -6.06
CA ALA A 387 21.38 18.49 -5.39
C ALA A 387 20.28 19.13 -6.25
N GLY A 388 19.24 18.34 -6.53
CA GLY A 388 18.15 18.73 -7.44
C GLY A 388 17.86 17.67 -8.50
N VAL A 389 18.83 16.81 -8.81
CA VAL A 389 18.58 15.50 -9.42
C VAL A 389 18.15 14.54 -8.31
N HIS A 390 17.21 13.63 -8.58
CA HIS A 390 16.72 12.70 -7.56
C HIS A 390 17.84 11.71 -7.18
N SER A 391 18.02 11.42 -5.89
CA SER A 391 19.10 10.53 -5.41
C SER A 391 19.09 9.16 -6.07
N GLY A 392 17.90 8.58 -6.30
CA GLY A 392 17.75 7.31 -7.02
C GLY A 392 18.16 7.31 -8.50
N ASP A 393 18.43 8.49 -9.08
CA ASP A 393 18.92 8.67 -10.45
C ASP A 393 20.38 9.21 -10.50
N SER A 394 21.00 9.47 -9.34
CA SER A 394 22.33 10.09 -9.19
C SER A 394 23.48 9.10 -9.04
#